data_AF-A0A7K5KAJ2-F1
#
_entry.id   AF-A0A7K5KAJ2-F1
#
_cell.length_a   1.000
_cell.length_b   1.000
_cell.length_c   1.000
_cell.angle_alpha   90.00
_cell.angle_beta   90.00
_cell.angle_gamma   90.00
#
_symmetry.space_group_name_H-M   'P 1'
#
loop_
_entity.id
_entity.type
_entity.pdbx_description
1 polymer ?
#
loop_
_entity_poly.entity_id
_entity_poly.type
_entity_poly.pdbx_seq_one_letter_code
_entity_poly.pdbx_strand_id
1 'polypeptide(L)'
;ADSPSAPVNVTVKHLKANSAVVTWDVLEDEVVIGFAISQQKKDVRMLRFIQEVNTTTRSCALWDLEEDTEYIVHVQSISIQGQSPASEPVLFKTPREAEKLASKNKGKYEVMMKEMEKKNQQLRAGEILIIVVVLFMWAGVIALFCRQYDIIKDNEPNNSKEKAKSASENSTPEHQGGGLLRSKV
;
A
#
# COMPACT_ATOMS: atom_id res chain seq x y z
N ALA A 1 21.84 -57.66 1.33
CA ALA A 1 21.55 -56.37 1.99
C ALA A 1 20.64 -55.63 1.04
N ASP A 2 19.47 -55.21 1.52
CA ASP A 2 18.48 -54.54 0.68
C ASP A 2 18.90 -53.10 0.41
N SER A 3 18.51 -52.61 -0.77
CA SER A 3 18.59 -51.20 -1.14
C SER A 3 17.79 -50.33 -0.14
N PRO A 4 18.13 -49.04 0.02
CA PRO A 4 17.41 -48.14 0.91
C PRO A 4 15.97 -47.95 0.44
N SER A 5 15.12 -47.49 1.37
CA SER A 5 13.74 -47.12 1.09
C SER A 5 13.67 -45.81 0.31
N ALA A 6 12.54 -45.63 -0.39
CA ALA A 6 12.27 -44.39 -1.09
C ALA A 6 12.16 -43.21 -0.09
N PRO A 7 12.67 -42.02 -0.43
CA PRO A 7 12.44 -40.81 0.35
C PRO A 7 10.94 -40.53 0.54
N VAL A 8 10.59 -40.03 1.71
CA VAL A 8 9.20 -39.71 2.10
C VAL A 8 9.04 -38.20 2.31
N ASN A 9 7.80 -37.72 2.47
CA ASN A 9 7.49 -36.29 2.70
C ASN A 9 8.13 -35.35 1.67
N VAL A 10 8.23 -35.79 0.42
CA VAL A 10 8.78 -34.98 -0.66
C VAL A 10 7.86 -33.78 -0.89
N THR A 11 8.41 -32.59 -0.76
CA THR A 11 7.68 -31.32 -0.83
C THR A 11 8.46 -30.27 -1.61
N VAL A 12 7.74 -29.34 -2.23
CA VAL A 12 8.32 -28.21 -2.96
C VAL A 12 8.09 -26.92 -2.17
N LYS A 13 9.18 -26.21 -1.89
CA LYS A 13 9.22 -24.95 -1.13
C LYS A 13 9.95 -23.88 -1.93
N HIS A 14 9.84 -22.63 -1.47
CA HIS A 14 10.51 -21.47 -2.09
C HIS A 14 10.29 -21.36 -3.61
N LEU A 15 9.08 -21.72 -4.06
CA LEU A 15 8.70 -21.74 -5.47
C LEU A 15 8.70 -20.32 -6.06
N LYS A 16 9.40 -20.16 -7.17
CA LYS A 16 9.49 -18.94 -7.98
C LYS A 16 9.25 -19.30 -9.45
N ALA A 17 9.15 -18.28 -10.29
CA ALA A 17 8.94 -18.45 -11.74
C ALA A 17 10.01 -19.33 -12.40
N ASN A 18 11.26 -19.29 -11.91
CA ASN A 18 12.40 -19.98 -12.51
C ASN A 18 13.18 -20.91 -11.56
N SER A 19 12.72 -21.08 -10.32
CA SER A 19 13.43 -21.88 -9.33
C SER A 19 12.49 -22.46 -8.29
N ALA A 20 12.87 -23.59 -7.70
CA ALA A 20 12.19 -24.18 -6.56
C ALA A 20 13.19 -24.89 -5.64
N VAL A 21 12.78 -25.24 -4.43
CA VAL A 21 13.56 -26.11 -3.54
C VAL A 21 12.73 -27.34 -3.23
N VAL A 22 13.26 -28.51 -3.55
CA VAL A 22 12.65 -29.80 -3.20
C VAL A 22 13.24 -30.24 -1.88
N THR A 23 12.42 -30.66 -0.93
CA THR A 23 12.84 -31.18 0.38
C THR A 23 12.18 -32.52 0.65
N TRP A 24 12.84 -33.41 1.38
CA TRP A 24 12.32 -34.75 1.68
C TRP A 24 12.82 -35.24 3.05
N ASP A 25 12.30 -36.39 3.47
CA ASP A 25 12.73 -37.13 4.65
C ASP A 25 13.23 -38.52 4.26
N VAL A 26 14.06 -39.12 5.12
CA VAL A 26 14.56 -40.49 5.00
C VAL A 26 14.13 -41.24 6.27
N LEU A 27 13.79 -42.52 6.13
CA LEU A 27 13.44 -43.36 7.27
C LEU A 27 14.64 -43.47 8.24
N GLU A 28 14.33 -43.65 9.53
CA GLU A 28 15.36 -43.82 10.56
C GLU A 28 16.19 -45.10 10.28
N ASP A 29 17.46 -45.07 10.69
CA ASP A 29 18.44 -46.16 10.54
C ASP A 29 18.93 -46.50 9.12
N GLU A 30 18.54 -45.75 8.08
CA GLU A 30 19.10 -45.93 6.74
C GLU A 30 20.40 -45.15 6.51
N VAL A 31 21.46 -45.85 6.09
CA VAL A 31 22.74 -45.23 5.73
C VAL A 31 22.68 -44.76 4.27
N VAL A 32 22.26 -43.52 4.10
CA VAL A 32 22.20 -42.84 2.79
C VAL A 32 23.43 -41.96 2.59
N ILE A 33 24.10 -42.13 1.46
CA ILE A 33 25.30 -41.39 1.05
C ILE A 33 25.01 -40.30 0.01
N GLY A 34 23.78 -40.21 -0.48
CA GLY A 34 23.38 -39.21 -1.45
C GLY A 34 21.95 -39.38 -1.94
N PHE A 35 21.57 -38.53 -2.88
CA PHE A 35 20.23 -38.51 -3.46
C PHE A 35 20.27 -38.29 -4.97
N ALA A 36 19.30 -38.88 -5.66
CA ALA A 36 19.05 -38.70 -7.07
C ALA A 36 17.68 -38.04 -7.24
N ILE A 37 17.62 -36.91 -7.95
CA ILE A 37 16.42 -36.14 -8.19
C ILE A 37 16.15 -36.17 -9.69
N SER A 38 14.97 -36.65 -10.08
CA SER A 38 14.51 -36.56 -11.46
C SER A 38 13.46 -35.46 -11.56
N GLN A 39 13.62 -34.59 -12.55
CA GLN A 39 12.71 -33.49 -12.87
C GLN A 39 12.21 -33.69 -14.29
N GLN A 40 10.90 -33.73 -14.48
CA GLN A 40 10.26 -33.87 -15.78
C GLN A 40 9.36 -32.68 -16.09
N LYS A 41 9.55 -32.05 -17.25
CA LYS A 41 8.59 -31.08 -17.79
C LYS A 41 7.40 -31.82 -18.38
N LYS A 42 6.19 -31.60 -17.86
CA LYS A 42 4.99 -32.40 -18.17
C LYS A 42 4.63 -32.40 -19.66
N ASP A 43 4.67 -31.24 -20.31
CA ASP A 43 4.24 -31.08 -21.70
C ASP A 43 5.25 -31.55 -22.74
N VAL A 44 6.54 -31.57 -22.37
CA VAL A 44 7.65 -31.85 -23.31
C VAL A 44 8.28 -33.22 -23.04
N ARG A 45 7.90 -33.90 -21.94
CA ARG A 45 8.58 -35.09 -21.39
C ARG A 45 10.11 -34.97 -21.32
N MET A 46 10.64 -33.75 -21.33
CA MET A 46 12.07 -33.52 -21.12
C MET A 46 12.40 -33.90 -19.67
N LEU A 47 13.38 -34.77 -19.50
CA LEU A 47 13.84 -35.23 -18.19
C LEU A 47 15.22 -34.65 -17.88
N ARG A 48 15.36 -34.04 -16.71
CA ARG A 48 16.62 -33.61 -16.12
C ARG A 48 16.91 -34.48 -14.90
N PHE A 49 18.13 -34.94 -14.78
CA PHE A 49 18.60 -35.72 -13.64
C PHE A 49 19.66 -34.95 -12.87
N ILE A 50 19.49 -34.88 -11.56
CA ILE A 50 20.43 -34.25 -10.63
C ILE A 50 20.83 -35.32 -9.63
N GLN A 51 22.13 -35.47 -9.40
CA GLN A 51 22.64 -36.43 -8.43
C GLN A 51 23.60 -35.72 -7.48
N GLU A 52 23.30 -35.80 -6.19
CA GLU A 52 24.14 -35.26 -5.13
C GLU A 52 24.66 -36.42 -4.29
N VAL A 53 25.98 -36.65 -4.33
CA VAL A 53 26.66 -37.71 -3.55
C VAL A 53 27.53 -37.09 -2.46
N ASN A 54 27.87 -37.88 -1.44
CA ASN A 54 28.60 -37.45 -0.24
C ASN A 54 27.86 -36.35 0.53
N THR A 55 26.54 -36.43 0.58
CA THR A 55 25.69 -35.47 1.27
C THR A 55 24.58 -36.19 2.01
N THR A 56 24.25 -35.69 3.20
CA THR A 56 23.04 -36.06 3.95
C THR A 56 21.99 -34.94 3.87
N THR A 57 22.24 -33.91 3.06
CA THR A 57 21.33 -32.77 2.89
C THR A 57 20.05 -33.25 2.24
N ARG A 58 18.92 -33.04 2.91
CA ARG A 58 17.60 -33.51 2.47
C ARG A 58 16.85 -32.45 1.66
N SER A 59 17.59 -31.79 0.77
CA SER A 59 17.04 -30.75 -0.09
C SER A 59 17.87 -30.55 -1.35
N CYS A 60 17.21 -30.30 -2.48
CA CYS A 60 17.83 -29.95 -3.75
C CYS A 60 17.21 -28.66 -4.28
N ALA A 61 18.05 -27.72 -4.72
CA ALA A 61 17.57 -26.57 -5.47
C ALA A 61 17.31 -26.99 -6.92
N LEU A 62 16.21 -26.52 -7.50
CA LEU A 62 15.93 -26.59 -8.93
C LEU A 62 16.06 -25.18 -9.50
N TRP A 63 16.79 -25.06 -10.60
CA TRP A 63 17.07 -23.80 -11.30
C TRP A 63 16.68 -23.90 -12.78
N ASP A 64 16.72 -22.78 -13.50
CA ASP A 64 16.38 -22.69 -14.93
C ASP A 64 15.05 -23.40 -15.25
N LEU A 65 14.03 -23.13 -14.44
CA LEU A 65 12.66 -23.52 -14.72
C LEU A 65 12.01 -22.49 -15.65
N GLU A 66 11.09 -22.95 -16.49
CA GLU A 66 10.22 -22.08 -17.27
C GLU A 66 9.05 -21.61 -16.41
N GLU A 67 8.59 -20.38 -16.61
CA GLU A 67 7.41 -19.86 -15.92
C GLU A 67 6.12 -20.52 -16.41
N ASP A 68 5.05 -20.46 -15.61
CA ASP A 68 3.72 -21.00 -15.94
C ASP A 68 3.74 -22.48 -16.43
N THR A 69 4.72 -23.26 -15.97
CA THR A 69 5.02 -24.60 -16.48
C THR A 69 4.86 -25.66 -15.39
N GLU A 70 4.22 -26.77 -15.74
CA GLU A 70 4.05 -27.92 -14.85
C GLU A 70 5.26 -28.86 -14.88
N TYR A 71 5.75 -29.21 -13.70
CA TYR A 71 6.88 -30.13 -13.50
C TYR A 71 6.49 -31.26 -12.54
N ILE A 72 7.01 -32.46 -12.82
CA ILE A 72 6.94 -33.63 -11.96
C ILE A 72 8.34 -33.90 -11.41
N VAL A 73 8.44 -34.15 -10.10
CA VAL A 73 9.70 -34.49 -9.45
C VAL A 73 9.60 -35.82 -8.71
N HIS A 74 10.65 -36.62 -8.81
CA HIS A 74 10.90 -37.76 -7.93
C HIS A 74 12.25 -37.66 -7.26
N VAL A 75 12.38 -38.30 -6.10
CA VAL A 75 13.64 -38.40 -5.35
C VAL A 75 13.92 -39.87 -5.05
N GLN A 76 15.19 -40.26 -5.12
CA GLN A 76 15.71 -41.58 -4.76
C GLN A 76 16.85 -41.40 -3.75
N SER A 77 16.92 -42.29 -2.77
CA SER A 77 18.05 -42.43 -1.85
C SER A 77 19.16 -43.23 -2.52
N ILE A 78 20.40 -42.87 -2.26
CA ILE A 78 21.58 -43.59 -2.73
C ILE A 78 22.35 -44.09 -1.51
N SER A 79 22.61 -45.40 -1.45
CA SER A 79 23.44 -46.05 -0.43
C SER A 79 24.64 -46.74 -1.07
N ILE A 80 25.50 -47.36 -0.26
CA ILE A 80 26.55 -48.26 -0.76
C ILE A 80 25.98 -49.56 -1.36
N GLN A 81 24.74 -49.94 -0.99
CA GLN A 81 24.05 -51.13 -1.52
C GLN A 81 23.37 -50.86 -2.86
N GLY A 82 23.13 -49.59 -3.21
CA GLY A 82 22.44 -49.19 -4.43
C GLY A 82 21.45 -48.05 -4.21
N GLN A 83 20.64 -47.79 -5.23
CA GLN A 83 19.58 -46.76 -5.21
C GLN A 83 18.25 -47.35 -4.75
N SER A 84 17.46 -46.55 -4.03
CA SER A 84 16.09 -46.88 -3.68
C SER A 84 15.17 -46.85 -4.91
N PRO A 85 13.94 -47.38 -4.80
CA PRO A 85 12.84 -46.98 -5.66
C PRO A 85 12.61 -45.45 -5.62
N ALA A 86 11.96 -44.91 -6.65
CA ALA A 86 11.55 -43.51 -6.69
C ALA A 86 10.46 -43.21 -5.66
N SER A 87 10.50 -42.02 -5.07
CA SER A 87 9.40 -41.48 -4.28
C SER A 87 8.12 -41.33 -5.09
N GLU A 88 7.00 -41.15 -4.39
CA GLU A 88 5.77 -40.65 -5.00
C GLU A 88 6.05 -39.34 -5.78
N PRO A 89 5.42 -39.16 -6.97
CA PRO A 89 5.60 -37.97 -7.79
C PRO A 89 5.07 -36.73 -7.08
N VAL A 90 5.87 -35.67 -7.09
CA VAL A 90 5.43 -34.33 -6.66
C VAL A 90 5.21 -33.46 -7.90
N LEU A 91 3.95 -33.10 -8.15
CA LEU A 91 3.56 -32.17 -9.19
C LEU A 91 3.55 -30.74 -8.63
N PHE A 92 4.21 -29.83 -9.34
CA PHE A 92 4.12 -28.39 -9.05
C PHE A 92 4.11 -27.58 -10.34
N LYS A 93 3.58 -26.35 -10.27
CA LYS A 93 3.53 -25.41 -11.39
C LYS A 93 4.24 -24.12 -11.02
N THR A 94 5.19 -23.69 -11.83
CA THR A 94 5.85 -22.39 -11.63
C THR A 94 4.85 -21.24 -11.86
N PRO A 95 4.88 -20.17 -11.04
CA PRO A 95 4.03 -19.01 -11.25
C PRO A 95 4.53 -18.18 -12.44
N ARG A 96 3.66 -17.32 -12.98
CA ARG A 96 4.04 -16.32 -14.01
C ARG A 96 4.73 -15.13 -13.35
N GLU A 97 5.78 -14.57 -13.94
CA GLU A 97 6.53 -13.48 -13.29
C GLU A 97 5.66 -12.24 -12.99
N ALA A 98 4.67 -11.96 -13.84
CA ALA A 98 3.69 -10.89 -13.61
C ALA A 98 2.87 -11.06 -12.32
N GLU A 99 2.60 -12.30 -11.88
CA GLU A 99 1.88 -12.56 -10.62
C GLU A 99 2.72 -12.16 -9.40
N LYS A 100 4.05 -12.26 -9.51
CA LYS A 100 5.00 -11.78 -8.49
C LYS A 100 5.00 -10.25 -8.42
N LEU A 101 4.92 -9.56 -9.55
CA LEU A 101 4.79 -8.09 -9.58
C LEU A 101 3.49 -7.65 -8.93
N ALA A 102 2.37 -8.32 -9.18
CA ALA A 102 1.10 -8.02 -8.55
C ALA A 102 1.16 -8.16 -7.01
N SER A 103 1.74 -9.27 -6.51
CA SER A 103 1.87 -9.51 -5.06
C SER A 103 2.84 -8.54 -4.37
N LYS A 104 3.99 -8.26 -4.99
CA LYS A 104 4.99 -7.31 -4.46
C LYS A 104 4.50 -5.87 -4.52
N ASN A 105 3.78 -5.50 -5.57
CA ASN A 105 3.21 -4.16 -5.72
C ASN A 105 2.09 -3.92 -4.71
N LYS A 106 1.22 -4.91 -4.45
CA LYS A 106 0.13 -4.78 -3.47
C LYS A 106 0.66 -4.37 -2.09
N GLY A 107 1.68 -5.06 -1.58
CA GLY A 107 2.32 -4.72 -0.31
C GLY A 107 3.01 -3.35 -0.33
N LYS A 108 3.67 -2.99 -1.43
CA LYS A 108 4.34 -1.68 -1.57
C LYS A 108 3.35 -0.52 -1.62
N TYR A 109 2.23 -0.67 -2.32
CA TYR A 109 1.17 0.32 -2.39
C TYR A 109 0.45 0.47 -1.04
N GLU A 110 0.18 -0.63 -0.33
CA GLU A 110 -0.41 -0.56 1.02
C GLU A 110 0.48 0.19 2.02
N VAL A 111 1.80 -0.06 2.00
CA VAL A 111 2.76 0.65 2.88
C VAL A 111 2.86 2.13 2.50
N MET A 112 2.97 2.43 1.20
CA MET A 112 3.06 3.81 0.71
C MET A 112 1.78 4.61 1.00
N MET A 113 0.60 3.99 0.87
CA MET A 113 -0.68 4.64 1.16
C MET A 113 -0.82 4.96 2.65
N LYS A 114 -0.44 4.04 3.54
CA LYS A 114 -0.40 4.30 4.99
C LYS A 114 0.55 5.43 5.36
N GLU A 115 1.71 5.51 4.69
CA GLU A 115 2.67 6.59 4.93
C GLU A 115 2.17 7.95 4.43
N MET A 116 1.50 7.98 3.26
CA MET A 116 0.90 9.19 2.71
C MET A 116 -0.28 9.69 3.53
N GLU A 117 -1.10 8.77 4.05
CA GLU A 117 -2.22 9.07 4.96
C GLU A 117 -1.72 9.68 6.27
N LYS A 118 -0.66 9.11 6.87
CA LYS A 118 -0.01 9.65 8.07
C LYS A 118 0.55 11.06 7.84
N LYS A 119 1.21 11.30 6.70
CA LYS A 119 1.73 12.64 6.33
C LYS A 119 0.59 13.64 6.15
N ASN A 120 -0.51 13.25 5.51
CA ASN A 120 -1.71 14.09 5.37
C ASN A 120 -2.33 14.44 6.72
N GLN A 121 -2.37 13.49 7.65
CA GLN A 121 -2.84 13.72 9.02
C GLN A 121 -1.94 14.70 9.78
N GLN A 122 -0.63 14.61 9.58
CA GLN A 122 0.36 15.53 10.16
C GLN A 122 0.23 16.96 9.59
N LEU A 123 0.07 17.08 8.27
CA LEU A 123 -0.16 18.37 7.60
C LEU A 123 -1.48 19.01 8.07
N ARG A 124 -2.56 18.21 8.15
CA ARG A 124 -3.86 18.66 8.63
C ARG A 124 -3.82 19.19 10.07
N ALA A 125 -3.04 18.57 10.95
CA ALA A 125 -2.88 19.05 12.32
C ALA A 125 -2.14 20.40 12.39
N GLY A 126 -1.10 20.58 11.57
CA GLY A 126 -0.35 21.85 11.48
C GLY A 126 -1.19 22.99 10.90
N GLU A 127 -1.97 22.71 9.85
CA GLU A 127 -2.88 23.69 9.23
C GLU A 127 -3.96 24.16 10.20
N ILE A 128 -4.58 23.23 10.95
CA ILE A 128 -5.60 23.57 11.95
C ILE A 128 -4.99 24.45 13.07
N LEU A 129 -3.78 24.12 13.54
CA LEU A 129 -3.08 24.92 14.54
C LEU A 129 -2.84 26.35 14.07
N ILE A 130 -2.38 26.52 12.81
CA ILE A 130 -2.14 27.84 12.21
C ILE A 130 -3.45 28.64 12.13
N ILE A 131 -4.53 28.03 11.65
CA ILE A 131 -5.84 28.69 11.55
C ILE A 131 -6.33 29.15 12.94
N VAL A 132 -6.22 28.30 13.96
CA VAL A 132 -6.64 28.63 15.33
C VAL A 132 -5.85 29.81 15.91
N VAL A 133 -4.51 29.82 15.74
CA VAL A 133 -3.65 30.92 16.20
C VAL A 133 -3.99 32.23 15.51
N VAL A 134 -4.18 32.20 14.19
CA VAL A 134 -4.55 33.39 13.40
C VAL A 134 -5.91 33.93 13.86
N LEU A 135 -6.92 33.06 14.01
CA LEU A 135 -8.24 33.48 14.50
C LEU A 135 -8.18 34.17 15.86
N PHE A 136 -7.35 33.68 16.79
CA PHE A 136 -7.17 34.29 18.12
C PHE A 136 -6.51 35.66 18.05
N MET A 137 -5.47 35.83 17.23
CA MET A 137 -4.83 37.13 17.00
C MET A 137 -5.82 38.15 16.44
N TRP A 138 -6.61 37.77 15.44
CA TRP A 138 -7.61 38.64 14.84
C TRP A 138 -8.72 39.02 15.84
N ALA A 139 -9.21 38.08 16.64
CA ALA A 139 -10.20 38.36 17.68
C ALA A 139 -9.69 39.37 18.73
N GLY A 140 -8.42 39.25 19.13
CA GLY A 140 -7.77 40.20 20.05
C GLY A 140 -7.68 41.61 19.48
N VAL A 141 -7.28 41.75 18.21
CA VAL A 141 -7.24 43.04 17.50
C VAL A 141 -8.63 43.66 17.42
N ILE A 142 -9.64 42.88 17.00
CA ILE A 142 -11.03 43.34 16.91
C ILE A 142 -11.54 43.80 18.28
N ALA A 143 -11.26 43.06 19.36
CA ALA A 143 -11.66 43.45 20.71
C ALA A 143 -11.01 44.75 21.19
N LEU A 144 -9.75 45.00 20.84
CA LEU A 144 -9.05 46.26 21.12
C LEU A 144 -9.69 47.42 20.35
N PHE A 145 -9.99 47.23 19.06
CA PHE A 145 -10.71 48.23 18.26
C PHE A 145 -12.11 48.50 18.80
N CYS A 146 -12.86 47.47 19.22
CA CYS A 146 -14.17 47.66 19.84
C CYS A 146 -14.08 48.49 21.13
N ARG A 147 -13.10 48.21 22.02
CA ARG A 147 -12.90 48.99 23.24
C ARG A 147 -12.44 50.42 22.97
N GLN A 148 -11.55 50.61 22.00
CA GLN A 148 -11.05 51.94 21.66
C GLN A 148 -12.13 52.79 20.99
N TYR A 149 -12.99 52.17 20.18
CA TYR A 149 -14.15 52.81 19.59
C TYR A 149 -15.22 53.15 20.63
N ASP A 150 -15.43 52.29 21.63
CA ASP A 150 -16.34 52.54 22.76
C ASP A 150 -15.84 53.71 23.63
N ILE A 151 -14.54 53.76 23.94
CA ILE A 151 -13.90 54.87 24.68
C ILE A 151 -14.01 56.21 23.94
N ILE A 152 -13.91 56.20 22.60
CA ILE A 152 -14.04 57.43 21.79
C ILE A 152 -15.50 57.87 21.65
N LYS A 153 -16.45 56.92 21.60
CA LYS A 153 -17.88 57.20 21.44
C LYS A 153 -18.55 57.69 22.73
N ASP A 154 -18.10 57.22 23.89
CA ASP A 154 -18.64 57.65 25.19
C ASP A 154 -18.05 58.98 25.71
N ASN A 155 -17.17 59.65 24.93
CA ASN A 155 -16.54 60.93 25.28
C ASN A 155 -17.20 62.16 24.62
N GLU A 156 -18.48 62.08 24.22
CA GLU A 156 -19.22 63.28 23.80
C GLU A 156 -19.55 64.14 25.04
N PRO A 157 -19.13 65.42 25.11
CA PRO A 157 -19.40 66.25 26.27
C PRO A 157 -20.90 66.54 26.35
N ASN A 158 -21.48 66.11 27.47
CA ASN A 158 -22.82 66.41 27.92
C ASN A 158 -23.13 67.92 27.83
N ASN A 159 -23.67 68.40 26.70
CA ASN A 159 -24.21 69.76 26.58
C ASN A 159 -25.27 69.86 25.47
N SER A 160 -26.52 69.58 25.82
CA SER A 160 -27.53 70.65 25.98
C SER A 160 -28.90 70.00 26.16
N LYS A 161 -29.58 70.45 27.21
CA LYS A 161 -30.90 70.03 27.60
C LYS A 161 -31.84 71.18 27.27
N GLU A 162 -32.59 71.12 26.18
CA GLU A 162 -33.83 71.89 25.90
C GLU A 162 -34.40 71.37 24.57
N LYS A 163 -35.69 71.27 24.25
CA LYS A 163 -37.00 71.40 24.90
C LYS A 163 -38.00 71.27 23.74
N ALA A 164 -39.19 70.72 24.02
CA ALA A 164 -40.43 70.80 23.21
C ALA A 164 -40.46 70.01 21.88
N LYS A 165 -41.32 68.99 21.74
CA LYS A 165 -42.76 69.06 21.36
C LYS A 165 -43.03 69.60 19.95
N SER A 166 -43.63 68.68 19.16
CA SER A 166 -44.77 68.82 18.23
C SER A 166 -44.64 69.52 16.87
N ALA A 167 -45.42 68.94 15.93
CA ALA A 167 -45.96 69.51 14.69
C ALA A 167 -44.95 69.56 13.52
N SER A 168 -45.27 69.27 12.25
CA SER A 168 -46.53 69.13 11.52
C SER A 168 -46.18 68.53 10.14
N GLU A 169 -47.17 67.90 9.52
CA GLU A 169 -47.30 67.69 8.07
C GLU A 169 -46.91 68.94 7.25
N ASN A 170 -46.34 68.78 6.04
CA ASN A 170 -46.98 69.23 4.79
C ASN A 170 -46.13 68.89 3.53
N SER A 171 -46.73 68.10 2.63
CA SER A 171 -46.97 68.33 1.20
C SER A 171 -46.01 69.21 0.35
N THR A 172 -45.72 68.65 -0.84
CA THR A 172 -45.12 69.16 -2.11
C THR A 172 -45.62 70.55 -2.58
N PRO A 173 -44.95 71.25 -3.54
CA PRO A 173 -45.18 70.99 -4.98
C PRO A 173 -44.01 71.28 -5.97
N GLU A 174 -44.30 70.98 -7.24
CA GLU A 174 -43.55 71.06 -8.51
C GLU A 174 -42.96 72.44 -8.88
N HIS A 175 -41.91 72.50 -9.75
CA HIS A 175 -42.02 72.90 -11.17
C HIS A 175 -40.66 72.89 -11.95
N GLN A 176 -40.79 72.96 -13.28
CA GLN A 176 -39.96 72.61 -14.46
C GLN A 176 -38.67 73.41 -14.78
N GLY A 177 -37.85 72.86 -15.68
CA GLY A 177 -37.07 73.67 -16.65
C GLY A 177 -36.09 72.93 -17.60
N GLY A 178 -36.49 72.78 -18.89
CA GLY A 178 -35.63 72.62 -20.09
C GLY A 178 -35.08 71.20 -20.40
N GLY A 179 -35.39 70.51 -21.50
CA GLY A 179 -35.16 70.84 -22.93
C GLY A 179 -33.67 70.59 -23.27
N LEU A 180 -33.21 69.79 -24.25
CA LEU A 180 -33.72 69.43 -25.58
C LEU A 180 -32.82 68.30 -26.17
N LEU A 181 -33.45 67.27 -26.77
CA LEU A 181 -33.08 66.46 -27.96
C LEU A 181 -31.61 66.06 -28.25
N ARG A 182 -31.39 64.76 -28.52
CA ARG A 182 -31.18 64.21 -29.89
C ARG A 182 -31.03 62.68 -29.91
N SER A 183 -31.98 62.02 -30.56
CA SER A 183 -31.95 60.62 -31.01
C SER A 183 -31.10 60.46 -32.27
N LYS A 184 -30.46 59.30 -32.46
CA LYS A 184 -30.06 58.82 -33.78
C LYS A 184 -30.37 57.33 -33.91
N VAL A 185 -30.98 57.06 -35.06
CA VAL A 185 -31.32 55.81 -35.76
C VAL A 185 -30.26 54.72 -35.63
#